data_AF-A0A957CX32-F1
#
_entry.id   AF-A0A957CX32-F1
#
_cell.length_a   1.000
_cell.length_b   1.000
_cell.length_c   1.000
_cell.angle_alpha   90.00
_cell.angle_beta   90.00
_cell.angle_gamma   90.00
#
_symmetry.space_group_name_H-M   'P 1'
#
loop_
_entity.id
_entity.type
_entity.pdbx_description
1 polymer ?
#
loop_
_entity_poly.entity_id
_entity_poly.type
_entity_poly.pdbx_seq_one_letter_code
_entity_poly.pdbx_strand_id
1 'polypeptide(L)'
;MTSATTNLHQQDHSISRQEWGWASFTAIMLGLILLIPYFLGYLSTPPGTIYTGLIMNPEDAQTYWAKMLQGFDGNWLYTIPFTPESHNGALVGVFYVWLGHVARWLGMSLTAVWHAARFIADILLFLTIFAFITAFTPSRRTRWTAYLLTLFGSGLGWMLFIFR
;
A
#
# COMPACT_ATOMS: atom_id res chain seq x y z
N MET A 1 28.70 8.28 -54.73
CA MET A 1 29.19 7.17 -53.87
C MET A 1 28.73 7.44 -52.45
N THR A 2 27.82 6.57 -51.98
CA THR A 2 27.49 6.22 -50.59
C THR A 2 27.17 7.35 -49.60
N SER A 3 25.89 7.73 -49.62
CA SER A 3 25.10 8.19 -48.49
C SER A 3 25.10 7.17 -47.34
N ALA A 4 25.76 7.49 -46.23
CA ALA A 4 25.69 6.76 -44.97
C ALA A 4 25.36 7.74 -43.84
N THR A 5 24.19 8.37 -43.91
CA THR A 5 23.64 9.17 -42.82
C THR A 5 22.82 8.27 -41.91
N THR A 6 23.42 7.95 -40.77
CA THR A 6 22.81 7.94 -39.44
C THR A 6 21.49 7.17 -39.28
N ASN A 7 21.59 5.90 -38.92
CA ASN A 7 20.51 5.15 -38.25
C ASN A 7 21.04 4.59 -36.92
N LEU A 8 21.46 5.49 -36.02
CA LEU A 8 21.78 5.14 -34.63
C LEU A 8 20.81 5.94 -33.75
N HIS A 9 20.07 5.22 -32.91
CA HIS A 9 19.14 5.73 -31.90
C HIS A 9 17.75 6.16 -32.36
N GLN A 10 17.03 5.26 -33.00
CA GLN A 10 15.59 5.17 -32.76
C GLN A 10 15.31 3.85 -32.05
N GLN A 11 15.80 3.75 -30.81
CA GLN A 11 15.30 2.71 -29.91
C GLN A 11 13.83 3.04 -29.67
N ASP A 12 12.96 2.15 -30.13
CA ASP A 12 11.53 2.27 -29.96
C ASP A 12 11.21 2.50 -28.47
N HIS A 13 10.86 3.74 -28.13
CA HIS A 13 10.56 4.18 -26.76
C HIS A 13 9.21 3.67 -26.28
N SER A 14 8.50 2.89 -27.11
CA SER A 14 7.19 2.35 -26.76
C SER A 14 7.32 1.23 -25.72
N ILE A 15 6.78 1.50 -24.52
CA ILE A 15 6.65 0.48 -23.48
C ILE A 15 5.60 -0.51 -23.94
N SER A 16 5.95 -1.80 -24.00
CA SER A 16 5.02 -2.80 -24.51
C SER A 16 3.86 -3.02 -23.53
N ARG A 17 2.68 -3.36 -24.05
CA ARG A 17 1.53 -3.79 -23.23
C ARG A 17 1.88 -4.99 -22.36
N GLN A 18 2.80 -5.84 -22.83
CA GLN A 18 3.27 -6.99 -22.08
C GLN A 18 4.08 -6.56 -20.85
N GLU A 19 4.89 -5.50 -20.92
CA GLU A 19 5.62 -4.97 -19.76
C GLU A 19 4.66 -4.47 -18.67
N TRP A 20 3.62 -3.73 -19.06
CA TRP A 20 2.58 -3.31 -18.12
C TRP A 20 1.79 -4.48 -17.53
N GLY A 21 1.50 -5.51 -18.34
CA GLY A 21 0.88 -6.75 -17.86
C GLY A 21 1.72 -7.43 -16.79
N TRP A 22 3.04 -7.57 -17.02
CA TRP A 22 3.94 -8.14 -16.03
C TRP A 22 4.08 -7.26 -14.78
N ALA A 23 4.17 -5.94 -14.93
CA ALA A 23 4.29 -5.04 -13.78
C ALA A 23 3.03 -5.12 -12.89
N SER A 24 1.85 -5.19 -13.52
CA SER A 24 0.57 -5.39 -12.83
C SER A 24 0.49 -6.73 -12.14
N PHE A 25 0.91 -7.80 -12.81
CA PHE A 25 0.99 -9.13 -12.19
C PHE A 25 1.91 -9.13 -10.97
N THR A 26 3.11 -8.57 -11.09
CA THR A 26 4.06 -8.43 -9.97
C THR A 26 3.44 -7.63 -8.83
N ALA A 27 2.76 -6.51 -9.13
CA ALA A 27 2.15 -5.67 -8.12
C ALA A 27 1.05 -6.41 -7.34
N ILE A 28 0.17 -7.14 -8.03
CA ILE A 28 -0.91 -7.92 -7.41
C ILE A 28 -0.32 -9.06 -6.57
N MET A 29 0.64 -9.82 -7.11
CA MET A 29 1.25 -10.94 -6.39
C MET A 29 1.96 -10.45 -5.11
N LEU A 30 2.70 -9.35 -5.19
CA LEU A 30 3.35 -8.78 -4.01
C LEU A 30 2.34 -8.24 -3.01
N GLY A 31 1.30 -7.54 -3.44
CA GLY A 31 0.21 -7.11 -2.55
C GLY A 31 -0.43 -8.29 -1.81
N LEU A 32 -0.64 -9.42 -2.50
CA LEU A 32 -1.20 -10.64 -1.88
C LEU A 32 -0.22 -11.25 -0.87
N ILE A 33 1.07 -11.32 -1.21
CA ILE A 33 2.12 -11.81 -0.30
C ILE A 33 2.17 -10.95 0.97
N LEU A 34 2.01 -9.62 0.85
CA LEU A 34 2.01 -8.70 1.99
C LEU A 34 0.81 -8.88 2.93
N LEU A 35 -0.27 -9.54 2.48
CA LEU A 35 -1.42 -9.89 3.32
C LEU A 35 -1.21 -11.18 4.15
N ILE A 36 -0.30 -12.06 3.73
CA ILE A 36 -0.03 -13.35 4.40
C ILE A 36 0.21 -13.20 5.89
N PRO A 37 1.11 -12.31 6.39
CA PRO A 37 1.38 -12.27 7.82
C PRO A 37 0.18 -11.82 8.65
N TYR A 38 -0.74 -11.04 8.07
CA TYR A 38 -2.00 -10.63 8.75
C TYR A 38 -2.96 -11.80 8.85
N PHE A 39 -3.07 -12.61 7.78
CA PHE A 39 -3.87 -13.83 7.80
C PHE A 39 -3.32 -14.85 8.80
N LEU A 40 -1.99 -15.04 8.84
CA LEU A 40 -1.34 -15.89 9.84
C LEU A 40 -1.60 -15.42 11.27
N GLY A 41 -1.65 -14.10 11.52
CA GLY A 41 -2.03 -13.55 12.82
C GLY A 41 -3.40 -14.03 13.32
N TYR A 42 -4.40 -14.09 12.43
CA TYR A 42 -5.72 -14.64 12.76
C TYR A 42 -5.68 -16.15 13.04
N LEU A 43 -4.87 -16.91 12.29
CA LEU A 43 -4.75 -18.36 12.50
C LEU A 43 -3.97 -18.75 13.76
N SER A 44 -3.04 -17.89 14.20
CA SER A 44 -2.16 -18.15 15.35
C SER A 44 -2.60 -17.42 16.63
N THR A 45 -3.85 -16.95 16.69
CA THR A 45 -4.38 -16.23 17.87
C THR A 45 -4.49 -17.18 19.08
N PRO A 46 -3.83 -16.87 20.23
CA PRO A 46 -3.92 -17.70 21.43
C PRO A 46 -5.35 -17.79 22.00
N PRO A 47 -5.72 -18.93 22.63
CA PRO A 47 -7.03 -19.07 23.29
C PRO A 47 -7.27 -17.97 24.33
N GLY A 48 -8.47 -17.39 24.33
CA GLY A 48 -8.85 -16.30 25.24
C GLY A 48 -8.39 -14.91 24.80
N THR A 49 -7.81 -14.76 23.61
CA THR A 49 -7.38 -13.46 23.05
C THR A 49 -8.05 -13.17 21.70
N ILE A 50 -7.99 -11.92 21.24
CA ILE A 50 -8.50 -11.49 19.94
C ILE A 50 -7.37 -10.81 19.19
N TYR A 51 -7.10 -11.27 17.97
CA TYR A 51 -6.16 -10.58 17.08
C TYR A 51 -6.80 -9.34 16.47
N THR A 52 -6.09 -8.22 16.60
CA THR A 52 -6.54 -6.89 16.19
C THR A 52 -6.28 -6.61 14.71
N GLY A 53 -5.87 -7.58 13.89
CA GLY A 53 -5.62 -7.34 12.46
C GLY A 53 -4.40 -6.45 12.16
N LEU A 54 -3.56 -6.18 13.15
CA LEU A 54 -2.39 -5.29 13.06
C LEU A 54 -1.15 -6.03 13.57
N ILE A 55 -0.01 -5.83 12.89
CA ILE A 55 1.26 -6.51 13.23
C ILE A 55 2.29 -5.54 13.77
N MET A 56 2.37 -4.35 13.18
CA MET A 56 3.40 -3.37 13.50
C MET A 56 2.76 -2.06 13.94
N ASN A 57 3.38 -1.43 14.94
CA ASN A 57 2.97 -0.15 15.52
C ASN A 57 1.47 -0.13 15.90
N PRO A 58 1.00 -1.11 16.71
CA PRO A 58 -0.41 -1.18 17.10
C PRO A 58 -0.89 0.08 17.82
N GLU A 59 -0.01 0.75 18.58
CA GLU A 59 -0.27 1.99 19.31
C GLU A 59 -0.72 3.14 18.39
N ASP A 60 0.04 3.44 17.33
CA ASP A 60 -0.38 4.45 16.37
C ASP A 60 -1.55 3.96 15.51
N ALA A 61 -1.60 2.66 15.23
CA ALA A 61 -2.64 2.09 14.39
C ALA A 61 -4.05 2.21 15.00
N GLN A 62 -4.17 2.18 16.33
CA GLN A 62 -5.45 2.44 17.02
C GLN A 62 -6.02 3.83 16.70
N THR A 63 -5.16 4.82 16.46
CA THR A 63 -5.58 6.17 16.07
C THR A 63 -6.22 6.23 14.69
N TYR A 64 -5.84 5.36 13.75
CA TYR A 64 -6.51 5.24 12.44
C TYR A 64 -7.82 4.49 12.55
N TRP A 65 -7.86 3.45 13.37
CA TRP A 65 -9.08 2.69 13.63
C TRP A 65 -10.15 3.53 14.33
N ALA A 66 -9.77 4.38 15.28
CA ALA A 66 -10.68 5.34 15.89
C ALA A 66 -11.31 6.30 14.85
N LYS A 67 -10.53 6.75 13.86
CA LYS A 67 -11.05 7.58 12.75
C LYS A 67 -12.02 6.81 11.87
N MET A 68 -11.68 5.58 11.50
CA MET A 68 -12.57 4.70 10.75
C MET A 68 -13.85 4.40 11.50
N LEU A 69 -13.78 4.16 12.81
CA LEU A 69 -14.96 3.91 13.64
C LEU A 69 -15.88 5.14 13.66
N GLN A 70 -15.34 6.35 13.87
CA GLN A 70 -16.15 7.57 13.83
C GLN A 70 -16.79 7.80 12.45
N GLY A 71 -16.07 7.50 11.37
CA GLY A 71 -16.63 7.51 10.02
C GLY A 71 -17.75 6.50 9.82
N PHE A 72 -17.58 5.29 10.34
CA PHE A 72 -18.61 4.24 10.33
C PHE A 72 -19.86 4.67 11.10
N ASP A 73 -19.69 5.38 12.22
CA ASP A 73 -20.79 5.97 12.99
C ASP A 73 -21.47 7.15 12.28
N GLY A 74 -20.89 7.65 11.19
CA GLY A 74 -21.47 8.67 10.30
C GLY A 74 -20.84 10.05 10.44
N ASN A 75 -19.79 10.20 11.25
CA ASN A 75 -19.10 11.48 11.44
C ASN A 75 -18.17 11.78 10.25
N TRP A 76 -18.04 13.06 9.91
CA TRP A 76 -17.06 13.54 8.92
C TRP A 76 -15.88 14.29 9.55
N LEU A 77 -16.08 14.79 10.76
CA LEU A 77 -15.05 15.43 11.56
C LEU A 77 -14.57 14.44 12.62
N TYR A 78 -13.26 14.37 12.81
CA TYR A 78 -12.64 13.49 13.81
C TYR A 78 -12.46 14.23 15.13
N THR A 79 -12.92 13.62 16.23
CA THR A 79 -12.58 13.99 17.60
C THR A 79 -11.59 12.99 18.19
N ILE A 80 -10.66 13.40 19.05
CA ILE A 80 -9.62 12.50 19.55
C ILE A 80 -10.17 11.81 20.80
N PRO A 81 -10.45 10.49 20.78
CA PRO A 81 -11.03 9.81 21.94
C PRO A 81 -9.98 9.50 23.03
N PHE A 82 -8.71 9.79 22.75
CA PHE A 82 -7.57 9.46 23.62
C PHE A 82 -7.11 10.64 24.48
N THR A 83 -7.90 11.70 24.57
CA THR A 83 -7.68 12.83 25.47
C THR A 83 -8.97 13.13 26.25
N PRO A 84 -8.88 13.49 27.54
CA PRO A 84 -10.05 13.95 28.30
C PRO A 84 -10.44 15.39 27.98
N GLU A 85 -9.58 16.15 27.28
CA GLU A 85 -9.85 17.55 26.94
C GLU A 85 -11.00 17.67 25.96
N SER A 86 -11.98 18.53 26.29
CA SER A 86 -13.09 18.81 25.38
C SER A 86 -12.60 19.66 24.21
N HIS A 87 -12.89 19.24 22.99
CA HIS A 87 -12.53 19.97 21.79
C HIS A 87 -13.49 19.68 20.64
N ASN A 88 -13.52 20.58 19.67
CA ASN A 88 -14.31 20.39 18.44
C ASN A 88 -13.68 19.34 17.53
N GLY A 89 -14.49 18.69 16.71
CA GLY A 89 -14.00 17.81 15.65
C GLY A 89 -13.29 18.60 14.54
N ALA A 90 -12.31 17.96 13.89
CA ALA A 90 -11.53 18.57 12.81
C ALA A 90 -11.34 17.61 11.62
N LEU A 91 -10.95 18.15 10.47
CA LEU A 91 -10.62 17.40 9.25
C LEU A 91 -9.22 16.75 9.34
N VAL A 92 -9.03 15.90 10.35
CA VAL A 92 -7.76 15.21 10.61
C VAL A 92 -7.89 13.75 10.23
N GLY A 93 -7.05 13.31 9.28
CA GLY A 93 -7.08 11.92 8.78
C GLY A 93 -8.41 11.59 8.08
N VAL A 94 -8.96 12.55 7.33
CA VAL A 94 -10.23 12.43 6.59
C VAL A 94 -10.28 11.19 5.71
N PHE A 95 -9.14 10.78 5.13
CA PHE A 95 -9.05 9.52 4.39
C PHE A 95 -9.53 8.31 5.21
N TYR A 96 -9.11 8.20 6.47
CA TYR A 96 -9.52 7.09 7.35
C TYR A 96 -10.98 7.22 7.80
N VAL A 97 -11.45 8.44 8.06
CA VAL A 97 -12.88 8.70 8.31
C VAL A 97 -13.72 8.25 7.12
N TRP A 98 -13.29 8.59 5.90
CA TRP A 98 -13.94 8.17 4.67
C TRP A 98 -13.93 6.64 4.49
N LEU A 99 -12.84 5.94 4.83
CA LEU A 99 -12.84 4.48 4.85
C LEU A 99 -13.86 3.89 5.84
N GLY A 100 -14.11 4.58 6.95
CA GLY A 100 -15.21 4.26 7.87
C GLY A 100 -16.59 4.31 7.20
N HIS A 101 -16.85 5.37 6.43
CA HIS A 101 -18.07 5.48 5.62
C HIS A 101 -18.16 4.37 4.58
N VAL A 102 -17.06 4.04 3.90
CA VAL A 102 -17.01 2.93 2.94
C VAL A 102 -17.41 1.61 3.62
N ALA A 103 -16.87 1.33 4.82
CA ALA A 103 -17.25 0.15 5.59
C ALA A 103 -18.75 0.14 5.93
N ARG A 104 -19.30 1.28 6.36
CA ARG A 104 -20.75 1.44 6.63
C ARG A 104 -21.60 1.19 5.39
N TRP A 105 -21.26 1.82 4.26
CA TRP A 105 -22.04 1.74 3.03
C TRP A 105 -22.02 0.35 2.40
N LEU A 106 -20.90 -0.37 2.52
CA LEU A 106 -20.76 -1.72 2.00
C LEU A 106 -21.19 -2.82 2.98
N GLY A 107 -21.51 -2.48 4.24
CA GLY A 107 -21.82 -3.45 5.28
C GLY A 107 -20.63 -4.36 5.64
N MET A 108 -19.40 -3.86 5.45
CA MET A 108 -18.16 -4.60 5.69
C MET A 108 -17.56 -4.25 7.05
N SER A 109 -16.74 -5.15 7.62
CA SER A 109 -15.98 -4.82 8.83
C SER A 109 -14.92 -3.76 8.53
N LEU A 110 -14.58 -2.94 9.54
CA LEU A 110 -13.48 -1.97 9.45
C LEU A 110 -12.17 -2.64 9.07
N THR A 111 -11.91 -3.84 9.59
CA THR A 111 -10.70 -4.63 9.29
C THR A 111 -10.63 -5.03 7.82
N ALA A 112 -11.75 -5.46 7.22
CA ALA A 112 -11.80 -5.83 5.81
C ALA A 112 -11.52 -4.63 4.92
N VAL A 113 -12.13 -3.48 5.21
CA VAL A 113 -11.89 -2.24 4.46
C VAL A 113 -10.46 -1.73 4.65
N TRP A 114 -9.90 -1.85 5.85
CA TRP A 114 -8.51 -1.52 6.12
C TRP A 114 -7.54 -2.32 5.25
N HIS A 115 -7.66 -3.65 5.23
CA HIS A 115 -6.78 -4.51 4.42
C HIS A 115 -7.02 -4.32 2.92
N ALA A 116 -8.26 -4.09 2.49
CA ALA A 116 -8.56 -3.78 1.09
C ALA A 116 -7.93 -2.45 0.66
N ALA A 117 -8.06 -1.40 1.46
CA ALA A 117 -7.45 -0.10 1.19
C ALA A 117 -5.93 -0.19 1.10
N ARG A 118 -5.30 -0.97 2.00
CA ARG A 118 -3.86 -1.22 1.96
C ARG A 118 -3.44 -1.98 0.71
N PHE A 119 -4.12 -3.07 0.37
CA PHE A 119 -3.83 -3.84 -0.83
C PHE A 119 -3.94 -3.00 -2.11
N ILE A 120 -4.97 -2.14 -2.20
CA ILE A 120 -5.13 -1.21 -3.31
C ILE A 120 -3.98 -0.19 -3.33
N ALA A 121 -3.64 0.39 -2.18
CA ALA A 121 -2.53 1.34 -2.07
C ALA A 121 -1.18 0.72 -2.48
N ASP A 122 -0.92 -0.54 -2.10
CA ASP A 122 0.28 -1.27 -2.50
C ASP A 122 0.36 -1.43 -4.02
N ILE A 123 -0.75 -1.86 -4.66
CA ILE A 123 -0.81 -1.98 -6.12
C ILE A 123 -0.56 -0.63 -6.80
N LEU A 124 -1.24 0.43 -6.34
CA LEU A 124 -1.08 1.77 -6.89
C LEU A 124 0.35 2.27 -6.75
N LEU A 125 0.99 2.04 -5.59
CA LEU A 125 2.38 2.41 -5.35
C LEU A 125 3.31 1.65 -6.30
N PHE A 126 3.19 0.33 -6.39
CA PHE A 126 4.06 -0.50 -7.24
C PHE A 126 3.94 -0.13 -8.71
N LEU A 127 2.72 0.09 -9.20
CA LEU A 127 2.49 0.55 -10.57
C LEU A 127 3.03 1.97 -10.80
N THR A 128 2.91 2.86 -9.82
CA THR A 128 3.47 4.21 -9.89
C THR A 128 4.99 4.20 -9.94
N ILE A 129 5.63 3.32 -9.16
CA ILE A 129 7.09 3.11 -9.23
C ILE A 129 7.49 2.64 -10.62
N PHE A 130 6.79 1.65 -11.18
CA PHE A 130 7.07 1.18 -12.54
C PHE A 130 6.89 2.31 -13.57
N ALA A 131 5.78 3.05 -13.50
CA ALA A 131 5.50 4.19 -14.34
C ALA A 131 6.63 5.23 -14.28
N PHE A 132 7.03 5.61 -13.08
CA PHE A 132 8.11 6.56 -12.82
C PHE A 132 9.42 6.08 -13.46
N ILE A 133 9.84 4.83 -13.19
CA ILE A 133 11.06 4.26 -13.77
C ILE A 133 11.03 4.27 -15.30
N THR A 134 9.87 3.93 -15.88
CA THR A 134 9.72 3.88 -17.34
C THR A 134 9.81 5.26 -17.98
N ALA A 135 9.46 6.33 -17.26
CA ALA A 135 9.54 7.69 -17.77
C ALA A 135 11.00 8.16 -17.96
N PHE A 136 11.96 7.58 -17.25
CA PHE A 136 13.37 7.99 -17.28
C PHE A 136 14.32 6.95 -17.89
N THR A 137 13.85 5.74 -18.16
CA THR A 137 14.74 4.63 -18.55
C THR A 137 14.30 3.94 -19.85
N PRO A 138 15.03 4.13 -20.97
CA PRO A 138 14.68 3.53 -22.26
C PRO A 138 15.00 2.03 -22.34
N SER A 139 16.00 1.55 -21.60
CA SER A 139 16.39 0.14 -21.58
C SER A 139 15.42 -0.70 -20.74
N ARG A 140 14.76 -1.69 -21.38
CA ARG A 140 13.89 -2.65 -20.70
C ARG A 140 14.59 -3.37 -19.54
N ARG A 141 15.82 -3.84 -19.76
CA ARG A 141 16.58 -4.55 -18.71
C ARG A 141 16.79 -3.65 -17.50
N THR A 142 17.20 -2.41 -17.74
CA THR A 142 17.44 -1.43 -16.67
C THR A 142 16.15 -1.08 -15.93
N ARG A 143 15.02 -0.91 -16.64
CA ARG A 143 13.70 -0.68 -16.01
C ARG A 143 13.35 -1.78 -15.02
N TRP A 144 13.46 -3.03 -15.45
CA TRP A 144 13.09 -4.19 -14.63
C TRP A 144 14.05 -4.41 -13.47
N THR A 145 15.35 -4.24 -13.69
CA THR A 145 16.34 -4.29 -12.61
C THR A 145 16.06 -3.21 -11.57
N ALA A 146 15.84 -1.96 -11.98
CA ALA A 146 15.50 -0.88 -11.07
C ALA A 146 14.19 -1.14 -10.32
N TYR A 147 13.14 -1.58 -11.03
CA TYR A 147 11.83 -1.85 -10.43
C TYR A 147 11.91 -2.92 -9.36
N LEU A 148 12.50 -4.09 -9.68
CA LEU A 148 12.65 -5.18 -8.73
C LEU A 148 13.57 -4.77 -7.56
N LEU A 149 14.67 -4.07 -7.82
CA LEU A 149 15.50 -3.53 -6.75
C LEU A 149 14.74 -2.56 -5.84
N THR A 150 13.85 -1.73 -6.36
CA THR A 150 13.02 -0.85 -5.52
C THR A 150 12.03 -1.65 -4.66
N LEU A 151 11.37 -2.67 -5.22
CA LEU A 151 10.39 -3.47 -4.49
C LEU A 151 11.00 -4.35 -3.40
N PHE A 152 12.19 -4.91 -3.66
CA PHE A 152 12.83 -5.88 -2.76
C PHE A 152 14.04 -5.31 -1.99
N GLY A 153 14.49 -4.11 -2.34
CA GLY A 153 15.74 -3.51 -1.83
C GLY A 153 15.57 -2.62 -0.62
N SER A 154 14.39 -2.59 0.03
CA SER A 154 14.09 -1.73 1.20
C SER A 154 14.93 -2.03 2.47
N GLY A 155 15.99 -2.84 2.35
CA GLY A 155 17.04 -2.99 3.36
C GLY A 155 16.75 -4.04 4.43
N LEU A 156 17.47 -3.93 5.54
CA LEU A 156 17.50 -4.89 6.65
C LEU A 156 16.73 -4.39 7.89
N GLY A 157 15.75 -3.50 7.71
CA GLY A 157 15.00 -2.88 8.84
C GLY A 157 14.30 -3.91 9.75
N TRP A 158 13.99 -5.09 9.22
CA TRP A 158 13.45 -6.22 9.97
C TRP A 158 14.44 -6.80 11.01
N MET A 159 15.76 -6.61 10.84
CA MET A 159 16.76 -7.08 11.80
C MET A 159 16.62 -6.41 13.17
N LEU A 160 16.02 -5.21 13.23
CA LEU A 160 15.71 -4.55 14.50
C LEU A 160 14.79 -5.38 15.42
N PHE A 161 14.05 -6.35 14.86
CA PHE A 161 13.18 -7.24 15.62
C PHE A 161 13.86 -8.54 16.07
N ILE A 162 15.06 -8.87 15.57
CA ILE A 162 15.84 -10.02 16.05
C ILE A 162 16.54 -9.70 17.38
N PHE A 163 16.98 -8.44 17.53
CA PHE A 163 17.78 -8.00 18.67
C PHE A 163 16.95 -7.32 19.78
N ARG A 164 15.62 -7.50 19.75
CA ARG A 164 14.69 -7.00 20.76
C ARG A 164 14.09 -8.14 21.57
#